data_AF-A0A5J4QIA8-F1
#
_entry.id   AF-A0A5J4QIA8-F1
#
_cell.length_a   1.000
_cell.length_b   1.000
_cell.length_c   1.000
_cell.angle_alpha   90.00
_cell.angle_beta   90.00
_cell.angle_gamma   90.00
#
_symmetry.space_group_name_H-M   'P 1'
#
loop_
_entity.id
_entity.type
_entity.pdbx_description
1 polymer ?
#
loop_
_entity_poly.entity_id
_entity_poly.type
_entity_poly.pdbx_seq_one_letter_code
_entity_poly.pdbx_strand_id
1 'polypeptide(L)' 'MEITAIEKKTFEAMQQRFEMFTKQVKTLCGENQDKEKWLTGNDICRLLHISPRTLQAYRDNGT' A
#
# COMPACT_ATOMS: atom_id res chain seq x y z
N MET A 1 -31.65 24.78 -15.24
CA MET A 1 -31.09 23.44 -15.02
C MET A 1 -30.26 23.12 -16.23
N GLU A 2 -28.95 22.98 -16.05
CA GLU A 2 -28.04 22.64 -17.14
C GLU A 2 -27.97 21.11 -17.27
N ILE A 3 -28.12 20.61 -18.50
CA ILE A 3 -28.06 19.17 -18.81
C ILE A 3 -26.89 18.95 -19.76
N THR A 4 -25.91 18.17 -19.31
CA THR A 4 -24.77 17.76 -20.12
C THR A 4 -24.91 16.27 -20.42
N ALA A 5 -24.89 15.92 -21.71
CA ALA A 5 -25.02 14.54 -22.17
C ALA A 5 -23.69 14.03 -22.73
N ILE A 6 -23.40 12.75 -22.47
CA ILE A 6 -22.28 12.03 -23.05
C ILE A 6 -22.85 10.88 -23.86
N GLU A 7 -22.27 10.66 -25.04
CA GLU A 7 -22.64 9.53 -25.91
C GLU A 7 -22.30 8.20 -25.23
N LYS A 8 -23.20 7.22 -25.34
CA LYS A 8 -23.12 5.97 -24.59
C LYS A 8 -21.79 5.23 -24.80
N LYS A 9 -21.33 5.08 -26.04
CA LYS A 9 -20.07 4.36 -26.33
C LYS A 9 -18.86 5.10 -25.77
N THR A 10 -18.90 6.44 -25.79
CA THR A 10 -17.87 7.28 -25.19
C THR A 10 -17.77 7.04 -23.68
N PHE A 11 -18.92 6.99 -22.99
CA PHE A 11 -18.94 6.67 -21.56
C PHE A 11 -18.43 5.24 -21.29
N GLU A 12 -18.86 4.26 -22.07
CA GLU A 12 -18.40 2.87 -21.94
C GLU A 12 -16.88 2.74 -22.17
N ALA A 13 -16.33 3.44 -23.17
CA ALA A 13 -14.89 3.47 -23.43
C ALA A 13 -14.12 4.12 -22.27
N MET A 14 -14.66 5.19 -21.67
CA MET A 14 -14.08 5.78 -20.47
C MET A 14 -14.07 4.80 -19.30
N GLN A 15 -15.17 4.07 -19.07
CA GLN A 15 -15.25 3.04 -18.03
C GLN A 15 -14.19 1.96 -18.21
N GLN A 16 -14.02 1.44 -19.42
CA GLN A 16 -13.00 0.42 -19.72
C GLN A 16 -11.58 0.93 -19.44
N ARG A 17 -11.28 2.17 -19.83
CA ARG A 17 -9.98 2.81 -19.53
C ARG A 17 -9.75 2.95 -18.03
N PHE A 18 -10.77 3.35 -17.28
CA PHE A 18 -10.69 3.46 -15.82
C PHE A 18 -10.50 2.10 -15.14
N GLU A 19 -11.14 1.04 -15.64
CA GLU A 19 -10.95 -0.31 -15.12
C GLU A 19 -9.51 -0.79 -15.35
N MET A 20 -8.97 -0.58 -16.55
CA MET A 20 -7.58 -0.90 -16.87
C MET A 20 -6.61 -0.11 -15.99
N PHE A 21 -6.84 1.19 -15.82
CA PHE A 21 -6.04 2.03 -14.94
C PHE A 21 -6.07 1.53 -13.49
N THR A 22 -7.25 1.18 -12.97
CA THR A 22 -7.41 0.63 -11.62
C THR A 22 -6.61 -0.67 -11.46
N LYS A 23 -6.63 -1.56 -12.47
CA LYS A 23 -5.83 -2.78 -12.47
C LYS A 23 -4.33 -2.47 -12.43
N GLN A 24 -3.86 -1.52 -13.25
CA GLN A 24 -2.46 -1.09 -13.26
C GLN A 24 -2.02 -0.55 -11.90
N VAL A 25 -2.84 0.31 -11.28
CA VAL A 25 -2.56 0.86 -9.94
C VAL A 25 -2.50 -0.26 -8.89
N LYS A 26 -3.43 -1.23 -8.94
CA LYS A 26 -3.40 -2.39 -8.02
C LYS A 26 -2.15 -3.24 -8.20
N THR A 27 -1.70 -3.46 -9.44
CA THR A 27 -0.46 -4.20 -9.71
C THR A 27 0.77 -3.43 -9.20
N LEU A 28 0.82 -2.12 -9.43
CA LEU A 28 1.93 -1.26 -8.99
C LEU A 28 2.05 -1.16 -7.46
N CYS A 29 0.92 -1.02 -6.76
CA CYS A 29 0.88 -0.89 -5.32
C CYS A 29 0.88 -2.24 -4.57
N GLY A 30 0.75 -3.34 -5.29
CA GLY A 30 0.42 -4.67 -4.74
C GLY A 30 -1.02 -4.76 -4.23
N GLU A 31 -1.56 -5.98 -4.12
CA GLU A 31 -2.76 -6.23 -3.32
C GLU A 31 -2.41 -5.97 -1.86
N ASN A 32 -2.68 -4.76 -1.35
CA ASN A 32 -2.51 -4.34 0.05
C ASN A 32 -1.60 -5.29 0.83
N GLN A 33 -0.30 -5.30 0.49
CA GLN A 33 0.65 -6.18 1.14
C GLN A 33 0.68 -5.76 2.61
N ASP A 34 -0.03 -6.52 3.44
CA ASP A 34 0.05 -6.55 4.90
C ASP A 34 0.47 -5.22 5.53
N LYS A 35 -0.19 -4.12 5.14
CA LYS A 35 0.13 -2.78 5.67
C LYS A 35 -0.11 -2.68 7.17
N GLU A 36 -0.75 -3.71 7.75
CA GLU A 36 -1.05 -3.87 9.16
C GLU A 36 -0.11 -4.83 9.89
N LYS A 37 0.85 -5.47 9.20
CA LYS A 37 1.78 -6.38 9.88
C LYS A 37 2.84 -5.61 10.63
N TRP A 38 2.53 -5.30 11.89
CA TRP A 38 3.50 -4.80 12.86
C TRP A 38 4.61 -5.84 13.06
N LEU A 39 5.85 -5.40 12.94
CA LEU A 39 7.01 -6.23 13.25
C LEU A 39 7.08 -6.46 14.76
N THR A 40 7.21 -7.71 15.17
CA THR A 40 7.48 -8.04 16.57
C THR A 40 8.91 -7.68 16.93
N GLY A 41 9.22 -7.60 18.23
CA GLY A 41 10.61 -7.40 18.67
C GLY A 41 11.58 -8.46 18.13
N ASN A 42 11.12 -9.70 17.96
CA ASN A 42 11.92 -10.77 17.39
C ASN A 42 12.16 -10.59 15.89
N ASP A 43 11.14 -10.12 15.15
CA ASP A 43 11.30 -9.82 13.73
C ASP A 43 12.35 -8.72 13.52
N ILE A 44 12.33 -7.69 14.37
CA ILE A 44 13.32 -6.61 14.35
C ILE A 44 14.72 -7.14 14.69
N CYS A 45 14.85 -7.97 15.73
CA CYS A 45 16.15 -8.59 16.08
C CYS A 45 16.73 -9.40 14.92
N ARG A 46 15.89 -10.18 14.24
CA ARG A 46 16.30 -10.99 13.08
C ARG A 46 16.68 -10.14 11.88
N LEU A 47 15.89 -9.10 11.58
CA LEU A 47 16.12 -8.19 10.45
C LEU A 47 17.41 -7.40 10.60
N LEU A 48 17.67 -6.89 11.81
CA LEU A 48 18.84 -6.06 12.10
C LEU A 48 20.07 -6.87 12.55
N HIS A 49 19.94 -8.19 12.68
CA HIS A 49 20.98 -9.08 13.20
C HIS A 49 21.50 -8.65 14.59
N ILE A 50 20.59 -8.24 15.48
CA ILE A 50 20.91 -7.78 16.84
C ILE A 50 20.29 -8.67 17.90
N SER A 51 20.83 -8.58 19.12
CA SER A 51 20.24 -9.25 20.28
C SER A 51 19.03 -8.48 20.84
N PRO A 52 18.12 -9.15 21.59
CA PRO A 52 17.04 -8.46 22.30
C PRO A 52 17.54 -7.39 23.27
N ARG A 53 18.70 -7.62 23.90
CA ARG A 53 19.35 -6.64 24.79
C ARG A 53 19.76 -5.38 24.02
N THR A 54 20.32 -5.55 22.82
CA THR A 54 20.68 -4.43 21.94
C THR A 54 19.45 -3.67 21.48
N LEU A 55 18.37 -4.38 21.11
CA LEU A 55 17.09 -3.75 20.76
C LEU A 55 16.52 -2.93 21.93
N GLN A 56 16.63 -3.44 23.16
CA GLN A 56 16.20 -2.68 24.35
C GLN A 56 17.04 -1.43 24.56
N ALA A 57 18.36 -1.51 24.39
CA ALA A 57 19.24 -0.34 24.48
C ALA A 57 18.88 0.77 23.46
N TYR A 58 18.49 0.42 22.23
CA TYR A 58 18.01 1.41 21.25
C TYR A 58 16.73 2.11 21.71
N ARG A 59 15.77 1.35 22.27
CA ARG A 59 14.52 1.92 22.80
C ARG A 59 14.76 2.86 23.97
N ASP A 60 15.66 2.47 24.87
CA ASP A 60 15.96 3.25 26.07
C ASP A 60 16.70 4.56 25.73
N ASN A 61 17.55 4.53 24.68
CA ASN A 61 18.40 5.65 24.29
C ASN A 61 17.75 6.59 23.25
N GLY A 62 16.61 6.22 22.66
CA GLY A 62 15.87 7.06 21.71
C GLY A 62 16.60 7.38 20.39
N THR A 63 17.63 6.61 20.03
CA THR A 63 18.34 6.70 18.74
C THR A 63 17.59 5.98 17.63
#